data_AF-A0A2D9D8A5-F1
#
_entry.id   AF-A0A2D9D8A5-F1
#
_cell.length_a   1.000
_cell.length_b   1.000
_cell.length_c   1.000
_cell.angle_alpha   90.00
_cell.angle_beta   90.00
_cell.angle_gamma   90.00
#
_symmetry.space_group_name_H-M   'P 1'
#
loop_
_entity.id
_entity.type
_entity.pdbx_description
1 polymer ?
#
loop_
_entity_poly.entity_id
_entity_poly.type
_entity_poly.pdbx_seq_one_letter_code
_entity_poly.pdbx_strand_id
1 'polypeptide(L)'
;MKEKNNEIQELKEMVEKLLIENRSTTITNNTTNNNTTTNNIININNYGDENTKYITSDYILKLLKNRPAKTIPELIKYTHFNEAHPENQNIKITNKKEPYVKIMKDDKWELQDRKNTIIDLIDKQHIKISDPKVEKKIENQCTTQEKINIVRCNEMYMEEDEDYMKRLYNESELVMLNNS
;
A
#
# COMPACT_ATOMS: atom_id res chain seq x y z
N MET A 1 -75.60 20.73 42.19
CA MET A 1 -75.44 19.53 41.34
C MET A 1 -75.40 19.86 39.84
N LYS A 2 -76.19 20.82 39.32
CA LYS A 2 -76.15 21.21 37.89
C LYS A 2 -74.83 21.89 37.45
N GLU A 3 -74.25 22.73 38.30
CA GLU A 3 -73.07 23.54 37.97
C GLU A 3 -71.78 22.71 37.87
N LYS A 4 -71.56 21.78 38.81
CA LYS A 4 -70.45 20.81 38.77
C LYS A 4 -70.50 19.88 37.54
N ASN A 5 -71.68 19.58 37.02
CA ASN A 5 -71.82 18.77 35.81
C ASN A 5 -71.44 19.56 34.54
N ASN A 6 -71.62 20.88 34.55
CA ASN A 6 -71.26 21.74 33.42
C ASN A 6 -69.75 21.93 33.32
N GLU A 7 -69.07 22.15 34.47
CA GLU A 7 -67.60 22.21 34.52
C GLU A 7 -66.94 20.89 34.09
N ILE A 8 -67.51 19.74 34.48
CA ILE A 8 -67.03 18.41 34.04
C ILE A 8 -67.23 18.21 32.53
N GLN A 9 -68.29 18.77 31.95
CA GLN A 9 -68.55 18.71 30.51
C GLN A 9 -67.51 19.54 29.74
N GLU A 10 -67.26 20.78 30.16
CA GLU A 10 -66.29 21.69 29.54
C GLU A 10 -64.85 21.16 29.65
N LEU A 11 -64.50 20.55 30.78
CA LEU A 11 -63.20 19.90 30.97
C LEU A 11 -63.01 18.69 30.06
N LYS A 12 -64.05 17.90 29.80
CA LYS A 12 -64.00 16.76 28.86
C LYS A 12 -63.81 17.22 27.43
N GLU A 13 -64.51 18.27 27.01
CA GLU A 13 -64.38 18.84 25.67
C GLU A 13 -62.98 19.43 25.42
N MET A 14 -62.38 20.04 26.44
CA MET A 14 -61.01 20.58 26.33
C MET A 14 -59.95 19.46 26.23
N VAL A 15 -60.12 18.37 26.99
CA VAL A 15 -59.23 17.19 26.91
C VAL A 15 -59.35 16.49 25.55
N GLU A 16 -60.57 16.39 25.00
CA GLU A 16 -60.80 15.78 23.71
C GLU A 16 -60.17 16.60 22.57
N LYS A 17 -60.24 17.94 22.63
CA LYS A 17 -59.54 18.83 21.69
C LYS A 17 -58.02 18.66 21.73
N LEU A 18 -57.43 18.59 22.92
CA LEU A 18 -55.98 18.43 23.10
C LEU A 18 -55.47 17.05 22.62
N LEU A 19 -56.29 16.00 22.75
CA LEU A 19 -55.97 14.66 22.24
C LEU A 19 -56.02 14.57 20.72
N ILE A 20 -56.86 15.38 20.06
CA ILE A 20 -56.95 15.46 18.61
C ILE A 20 -55.76 16.24 18.02
N GLU A 21 -55.35 17.35 18.65
CA GLU A 21 -54.20 18.16 18.19
C GLU A 21 -52.85 17.43 18.32
N ASN A 22 -52.71 16.49 19.25
CA ASN A 22 -51.46 15.75 19.49
C ASN A 22 -51.31 14.47 18.65
N ARG A 23 -52.28 14.10 17.81
CA ARG A 23 -52.18 12.94 16.92
C ARG A 23 -51.68 13.35 15.54
N SER A 24 -50.41 13.05 15.30
CA SER A 24 -49.71 12.99 14.00
C SER A 24 -48.93 14.23 13.57
N THR A 25 -47.87 14.55 14.32
CA THR A 25 -46.62 15.00 13.71
C THR A 25 -45.65 13.83 13.65
N THR A 26 -45.78 12.99 12.62
CA THR A 26 -44.74 12.01 12.29
C THR A 26 -43.56 12.78 11.70
N ILE A 27 -42.60 13.15 12.57
CA ILE A 27 -41.34 13.75 12.14
C ILE A 27 -40.48 12.64 11.54
N THR A 28 -40.53 12.49 10.22
CA THR A 28 -39.61 11.63 9.48
C THR A 28 -38.30 12.40 9.27
N ASN A 29 -37.33 12.19 10.16
CA ASN A 29 -35.96 12.67 9.98
C ASN A 29 -35.29 11.88 8.85
N ASN A 30 -35.45 12.31 7.60
CA ASN A 30 -34.68 11.81 6.48
C ASN A 30 -33.27 12.43 6.52
N THR A 31 -32.36 11.79 7.25
CA THR A 31 -30.93 12.12 7.19
C THR A 31 -30.40 11.71 5.82
N THR A 32 -30.31 12.65 4.88
CA THR A 32 -29.66 12.43 3.59
C THR A 32 -28.15 12.44 3.81
N ASN A 33 -27.54 11.26 4.00
CA ASN A 33 -26.09 11.09 3.99
C ASN A 33 -25.59 11.30 2.56
N ASN A 34 -25.20 12.53 2.24
CA ASN A 34 -24.42 12.83 1.02
C ASN A 34 -23.00 12.31 1.21
N ASN A 35 -22.80 10.99 1.08
CA ASN A 35 -21.47 10.42 0.94
C ASN A 35 -20.96 10.76 -0.47
N THR A 36 -20.25 11.88 -0.61
CA THR A 36 -19.44 12.14 -1.80
C THR A 36 -18.32 11.10 -1.87
N THR A 37 -18.55 10.01 -2.60
CA THR A 37 -17.51 9.01 -2.89
C THR A 37 -16.64 9.56 -4.01
N THR A 38 -15.52 10.19 -3.65
CA THR A 38 -14.52 10.59 -4.64
C THR A 38 -13.80 9.34 -5.13
N ASN A 39 -14.26 8.79 -6.26
CA ASN A 39 -13.59 7.68 -6.93
C ASN A 39 -12.32 8.20 -7.63
N ASN A 40 -11.19 8.20 -6.92
CA ASN A 40 -9.89 8.44 -7.54
C ASN A 40 -9.56 7.23 -8.42
N ILE A 41 -9.63 7.39 -9.74
CA ILE A 41 -9.14 6.38 -10.68
C ILE A 41 -7.61 6.44 -10.63
N ILE A 42 -7.00 5.43 -10.01
CA ILE A 42 -5.54 5.27 -9.99
C ILE A 42 -5.17 4.50 -11.25
N ASN A 43 -4.43 5.15 -12.14
CA ASN A 43 -3.83 4.48 -13.29
C ASN A 43 -2.57 3.73 -12.81
N ILE A 44 -2.59 2.40 -12.92
CA ILE A 44 -1.45 1.57 -12.53
C ILE A 44 -0.46 1.57 -13.69
N ASN A 45 0.80 1.87 -13.41
CA ASN A 45 1.87 1.84 -14.41
C ASN A 45 2.13 0.40 -14.87
N ASN A 46 2.65 0.25 -16.09
CA ASN A 46 3.13 -1.05 -16.55
C ASN A 46 4.30 -1.53 -15.68
N TYR A 47 4.44 -2.84 -15.57
CA TYR A 47 5.62 -3.46 -15.00
C TYR A 47 6.86 -3.14 -15.84
N GLY A 48 7.88 -2.55 -15.22
CA GLY A 48 9.07 -1.99 -15.86
C GLY A 48 9.03 -0.48 -16.11
N ASP A 49 7.85 0.14 -16.05
CA ASP A 49 7.65 1.58 -16.26
C ASP A 49 7.26 2.30 -14.95
N GLU A 50 7.79 1.82 -13.83
CA GLU A 50 7.48 2.39 -12.52
C GLU A 50 7.93 3.85 -12.40
N ASN A 51 7.12 4.66 -11.72
CA ASN A 51 7.55 5.98 -11.28
C ASN A 51 8.56 5.83 -10.14
N THR A 52 9.86 5.93 -10.40
CA THR A 52 10.88 5.75 -9.35
C THR A 52 11.51 7.06 -8.90
N LYS A 53 10.91 8.21 -9.25
CA LYS A 53 11.47 9.54 -8.97
C LYS A 53 11.60 9.84 -7.47
N TYR A 54 10.78 9.21 -6.64
CA TYR A 54 10.82 9.35 -5.18
C TYR A 54 11.93 8.51 -4.52
N ILE A 55 12.49 7.53 -5.23
CA ILE A 55 13.57 6.68 -4.73
C ILE A 55 14.89 7.44 -4.91
N THR A 56 15.26 8.21 -3.90
CA THR A 56 16.47 9.03 -3.94
C THR A 56 17.72 8.23 -3.60
N SER A 57 18.88 8.69 -4.07
CA SER A 57 20.17 8.10 -3.69
C SER A 57 20.45 8.20 -2.19
N ASP A 58 19.87 9.19 -1.48
CA ASP A 58 19.95 9.27 -0.01
C ASP A 58 19.16 8.17 0.68
N TYR A 59 17.98 7.83 0.14
CA TYR A 59 17.19 6.73 0.65
C TYR A 59 17.91 5.40 0.46
N ILE A 60 18.46 5.15 -0.73
CA ILE A 60 19.27 3.95 -1.02
C ILE A 60 20.47 3.89 -0.08
N LEU A 61 21.22 4.99 0.08
CA LEU A 61 22.37 5.05 0.98
C LEU A 61 21.98 4.73 2.42
N LYS A 62 20.85 5.24 2.91
CA LYS A 62 20.34 4.95 4.25
C LYS A 62 20.09 3.44 4.45
N LEU A 63 19.51 2.77 3.46
CA LEU A 63 19.30 1.32 3.52
C LEU A 63 20.62 0.55 3.53
N LEU A 64 21.55 0.93 2.64
CA LEU A 64 22.87 0.31 2.53
C LEU A 64 23.68 0.43 3.81
N LYS A 65 23.65 1.57 4.50
CA LYS A 65 24.33 1.76 5.78
C LYS A 65 23.78 0.86 6.88
N ASN A 66 22.46 0.72 6.95
CA ASN A 66 21.81 -0.02 8.02
C ASN A 66 21.87 -1.54 7.81
N ARG A 67 21.45 -2.01 6.62
CA ARG A 67 21.32 -3.43 6.29
C ARG A 67 21.61 -3.67 4.80
N PRO A 68 22.89 -3.70 4.39
CA PRO A 68 23.24 -3.86 2.98
C PRO A 68 22.63 -5.12 2.34
N ALA A 69 22.70 -6.26 3.03
CA ALA A 69 22.14 -7.52 2.55
C ALA A 69 20.60 -7.53 2.39
N LYS A 70 19.87 -6.62 3.05
CA LYS A 70 18.40 -6.50 2.95
C LYS A 70 17.95 -5.32 2.09
N THR A 71 18.88 -4.59 1.49
CA THR A 71 18.54 -3.37 0.75
C THR A 71 17.68 -3.67 -0.47
N ILE A 72 17.99 -4.73 -1.22
CA ILE A 72 17.22 -5.12 -2.42
C ILE A 72 15.77 -5.48 -2.07
N PRO A 73 15.47 -6.40 -1.12
CA PRO A 73 14.09 -6.69 -0.73
C PRO A 73 13.32 -5.46 -0.26
N GLU A 74 13.96 -4.56 0.51
CA GLU A 74 13.34 -3.31 0.96
C GLU A 74 13.07 -2.35 -0.20
N LEU A 75 13.94 -2.28 -1.21
CA LEU A 75 13.72 -1.48 -2.41
C LEU A 75 12.59 -2.05 -3.28
N ILE A 76 12.46 -3.39 -3.39
CA ILE A 76 11.32 -4.02 -4.06
C ILE A 76 10.03 -3.60 -3.35
N LYS A 77 9.99 -3.70 -2.01
CA LYS A 77 8.85 -3.23 -1.21
C LYS A 77 8.53 -1.76 -1.47
N TYR A 78 9.54 -0.91 -1.42
CA TYR A 78 9.36 0.53 -1.57
C TYR A 78 9.01 0.96 -3.01
N THR A 79 9.33 0.14 -4.00
CA THR A 79 8.99 0.39 -5.41
C THR A 79 7.57 -0.06 -5.71
N HIS A 80 7.22 -1.32 -5.42
CA HIS A 80 5.98 -1.94 -5.90
C HIS A 80 4.86 -2.03 -4.85
N PHE A 81 5.18 -1.88 -3.57
CA PHE A 81 4.24 -2.10 -2.46
C PHE A 81 4.16 -0.88 -1.53
N ASN A 82 4.36 0.32 -2.09
CA ASN A 82 4.33 1.57 -1.36
C ASN A 82 2.93 2.19 -1.42
N GLU A 83 2.29 2.36 -0.26
CA GLU A 83 0.95 2.96 -0.16
C GLU A 83 0.91 4.42 -0.63
N ALA A 84 2.03 5.15 -0.54
CA ALA A 84 2.13 6.53 -1.03
C ALA A 84 2.28 6.61 -2.56
N HIS A 85 2.65 5.49 -3.20
CA HIS A 85 2.81 5.37 -4.65
C HIS A 85 2.01 4.19 -5.21
N PRO A 86 0.66 4.23 -5.09
CA PRO A 86 -0.20 3.14 -5.54
C PRO A 86 -0.14 2.93 -7.05
N GLU A 87 0.33 3.92 -7.83
CA GLU A 87 0.56 3.80 -9.27
C GLU A 87 1.58 2.70 -9.63
N ASN A 88 2.48 2.34 -8.71
CA ASN A 88 3.49 1.31 -8.93
C ASN A 88 3.08 -0.06 -8.40
N GLN A 89 1.84 -0.24 -7.89
CA GLN A 89 1.29 -1.53 -7.47
C GLN A 89 0.91 -2.40 -8.69
N ASN A 90 1.92 -2.66 -9.51
CA ASN A 90 1.82 -3.28 -10.83
C ASN A 90 2.21 -4.76 -10.83
N ILE A 91 2.44 -5.35 -9.66
CA ILE A 91 2.76 -6.76 -9.49
C ILE A 91 2.04 -7.32 -8.25
N LYS A 92 1.54 -8.55 -8.34
CA LYS A 92 0.90 -9.25 -7.22
C LYS A 92 1.01 -10.77 -7.31
N ILE A 93 1.16 -11.43 -6.17
CA ILE A 93 1.05 -12.89 -6.04
C ILE A 93 -0.37 -13.23 -5.61
N THR A 94 -1.16 -13.87 -6.49
CA THR A 94 -2.54 -14.24 -6.15
C THR A 94 -2.69 -15.57 -5.43
N ASN A 95 -1.75 -16.50 -5.61
CA ASN A 95 -1.81 -17.81 -4.99
C ASN A 95 -0.41 -18.24 -4.55
N LYS A 96 -0.21 -18.43 -3.25
CA LYS A 96 1.07 -18.84 -2.67
C LYS A 96 1.65 -20.11 -3.29
N LYS A 97 0.80 -21.07 -3.70
CA LYS A 97 1.21 -22.39 -4.21
C LYS A 97 1.49 -22.44 -5.71
N GLU A 98 1.03 -21.45 -6.47
CA GLU A 98 1.22 -21.44 -7.92
C GLU A 98 2.59 -20.88 -8.30
N PRO A 99 3.20 -21.33 -9.41
CA PRO A 99 4.49 -20.80 -9.86
C PRO A 99 4.35 -19.46 -10.60
N TYR A 100 3.22 -18.77 -10.48
CA TYR A 100 2.92 -17.56 -11.25
C TYR A 100 2.78 -16.32 -10.38
N VAL A 101 3.05 -15.17 -10.99
CA VAL A 101 2.74 -13.81 -10.52
C VAL A 101 1.87 -13.12 -11.55
N LYS A 102 1.07 -12.13 -11.15
CA LYS A 102 0.37 -11.24 -12.07
C LYS A 102 1.13 -9.92 -12.16
N ILE A 103 1.41 -9.47 -13.38
CA ILE A 103 1.99 -8.16 -13.66
C ILE A 103 1.03 -7.30 -14.48
N MET A 104 1.11 -5.98 -14.34
CA MET A 104 0.37 -5.04 -15.19
C MET A 104 1.13 -4.79 -16.48
N LYS A 105 0.47 -4.96 -17.62
CA LYS A 105 0.99 -4.63 -18.94
C LYS A 105 -0.16 -4.21 -19.87
N ASP A 106 -0.01 -3.06 -20.50
CA ASP A 106 -1.00 -2.49 -21.43
C ASP A 106 -2.42 -2.47 -20.81
N ASP A 107 -2.50 -1.95 -19.58
CA ASP A 107 -3.71 -1.86 -18.74
C ASP A 107 -4.39 -3.22 -18.44
N LYS A 108 -3.65 -4.33 -18.55
CA LYS A 108 -4.13 -5.69 -18.28
C LYS A 108 -3.21 -6.45 -17.34
N TRP A 109 -3.81 -7.32 -16.54
CA TRP A 109 -3.07 -8.26 -15.69
C TRP A 109 -2.69 -9.50 -16.50
N GLU A 110 -1.39 -9.72 -16.69
CA GLU A 110 -0.83 -10.90 -17.35
C GLU A 110 -0.14 -11.82 -16.34
N LEU A 111 -0.20 -13.14 -16.56
CA LEU A 111 0.53 -14.11 -15.75
C LEU A 111 1.97 -14.23 -16.26
N GLN A 112 2.91 -14.21 -15.33
CA GLN A 112 4.33 -14.44 -15.59
C GLN A 112 4.89 -15.49 -14.65
N ASP A 113 6.00 -16.09 -15.04
CA ASP A 113 6.75 -17.00 -14.17
C ASP A 113 7.24 -16.25 -12.92
N ARG A 114 6.90 -16.78 -11.75
CA ARG A 114 7.23 -16.15 -10.47
C ARG A 114 8.74 -16.05 -10.28
N LYS A 115 9.47 -17.14 -10.53
CA LYS A 115 10.90 -17.22 -10.23
C LYS A 115 11.66 -16.19 -11.06
N ASN A 116 11.41 -16.17 -12.35
CA ASN A 116 12.05 -15.24 -13.27
C ASN A 116 11.68 -13.79 -12.95
N THR A 117 10.43 -13.52 -12.56
CA THR A 117 10.01 -12.16 -12.20
C THR A 117 10.70 -11.68 -10.92
N ILE A 118 10.87 -12.54 -9.91
CA ILE A 118 11.59 -12.18 -8.68
C ILE A 118 13.07 -11.91 -8.97
N ILE A 119 13.69 -12.71 -9.83
CA ILE A 119 15.09 -12.49 -10.26
C ILE A 119 15.20 -11.14 -10.99
N ASP A 120 14.32 -10.86 -11.96
CA ASP A 120 14.29 -9.56 -12.67
C ASP A 120 14.11 -8.37 -11.71
N LEU A 121 13.25 -8.49 -10.69
CA LEU A 121 13.10 -7.48 -9.64
C LEU A 121 14.41 -7.25 -8.87
N ILE A 122 15.07 -8.34 -8.46
CA ILE A 122 16.34 -8.28 -7.74
C ILE A 122 17.39 -7.56 -8.57
N ASP A 123 17.53 -7.94 -9.83
CA ASP A 123 18.53 -7.38 -10.76
C ASP A 123 18.29 -5.89 -11.01
N LYS A 124 17.02 -5.49 -11.22
CA LYS A 124 16.65 -4.07 -11.34
C LYS A 124 17.02 -3.24 -10.12
N GLN A 125 16.85 -3.78 -8.91
CA GLN A 125 17.24 -3.06 -7.69
C GLN A 125 18.76 -3.04 -7.50
N HIS A 126 19.46 -4.11 -7.86
CA HIS A 126 20.92 -4.14 -7.84
C HIS A 126 21.51 -3.05 -8.76
N ILE A 127 21.01 -2.93 -10.00
CA ILE A 127 21.40 -1.87 -10.94
C ILE A 127 21.22 -0.47 -10.33
N LYS A 128 20.11 -0.22 -9.61
CA LYS A 128 19.87 1.07 -8.94
C LYS A 128 20.84 1.34 -7.79
N ILE A 129 21.25 0.31 -7.06
CA ILE A 129 22.26 0.41 -6.00
C ILE A 129 23.63 0.76 -6.59
N SER A 130 23.95 0.22 -7.77
CA SER A 130 25.17 0.50 -8.54
C SER A 130 25.13 1.82 -9.33
N ASP A 131 24.15 2.70 -9.10
CA ASP A 131 24.12 4.01 -9.74
C ASP A 131 25.35 4.85 -9.30
N PRO A 132 26.08 5.51 -10.22
CA PRO A 132 27.27 6.30 -9.89
C PRO A 132 27.04 7.40 -8.82
N LYS A 133 25.81 7.94 -8.73
CA LYS A 133 25.44 8.91 -7.69
C LYS A 133 25.37 8.26 -6.31
N VAL A 134 24.94 7.00 -6.23
CA VAL A 134 24.93 6.20 -4.99
C VAL A 134 26.36 5.85 -4.60
N GLU A 135 27.17 5.37 -5.54
CA GLU A 135 28.60 5.06 -5.32
C GLU A 135 29.36 6.26 -4.77
N LYS A 136 29.22 7.44 -5.41
CA LYS A 136 29.84 8.67 -4.92
C LYS A 136 29.39 9.03 -3.49
N LYS A 137 28.14 8.73 -3.13
CA LYS A 137 27.62 8.98 -1.78
C LYS A 137 28.15 7.96 -0.76
N ILE A 138 28.27 6.70 -1.14
CA ILE A 138 28.93 5.66 -0.33
C ILE A 138 30.35 6.11 -0.01
N GLU A 139 31.09 6.59 -1.01
CA GLU A 139 32.48 6.96 -0.78
C GLU A 139 32.67 8.16 0.15
N ASN A 140 31.79 9.17 0.02
CA ASN A 140 31.90 10.39 0.81
C ASN A 140 31.26 10.29 2.21
N GLN A 141 30.29 9.38 2.40
CA GLN A 141 29.43 9.41 3.59
C GLN A 141 29.43 8.13 4.42
N CYS A 142 29.96 7.00 3.92
CA CYS A 142 30.05 5.76 4.68
C CYS A 142 31.39 5.67 5.43
N THR A 143 31.34 5.07 6.62
CA THR A 143 32.50 4.61 7.37
C THR A 143 33.18 3.43 6.65
N THR A 144 34.44 3.16 7.00
CA THR A 144 35.19 2.02 6.44
C THR A 144 34.45 0.69 6.61
N GLN A 145 33.85 0.45 7.78
CA GLN A 145 33.12 -0.79 8.04
C GLN A 145 31.84 -0.92 7.20
N GLU A 146 31.10 0.18 7.02
CA GLU A 146 29.92 0.22 6.15
C GLU A 146 30.31 -0.09 4.70
N LYS A 147 31.39 0.51 4.19
CA LYS A 147 31.91 0.26 2.84
C LYS A 147 32.28 -1.21 2.65
N ILE A 148 33.02 -1.80 3.59
CA ILE A 148 33.38 -3.24 3.55
C ILE A 148 32.13 -4.11 3.46
N ASN A 149 31.10 -3.82 4.27
CA ASN A 149 29.87 -4.61 4.27
C ASN A 149 29.09 -4.48 2.94
N ILE A 150 29.05 -3.27 2.36
CA ILE A 150 28.39 -3.00 1.08
C ILE A 150 29.14 -3.73 -0.05
N VAL A 151 30.47 -3.56 -0.12
CA VAL A 151 31.32 -4.21 -1.13
C VAL A 151 31.17 -5.72 -1.07
N ARG A 152 31.25 -6.32 0.12
CA ARG A 152 31.06 -7.77 0.29
C ARG A 152 29.70 -8.25 -0.24
N CYS A 153 28.63 -7.48 -0.03
CA CYS A 153 27.32 -7.84 -0.57
C CYS A 153 27.28 -7.74 -2.09
N ASN A 154 27.95 -6.74 -2.67
CA ASN A 154 28.06 -6.60 -4.11
C ASN A 154 28.88 -7.74 -4.73
N GLU A 155 30.01 -8.09 -4.14
CA GLU A 155 30.86 -9.22 -4.58
C GLU A 155 30.09 -10.54 -4.55
N MET A 156 29.43 -10.88 -3.44
CA MET A 156 28.60 -12.09 -3.34
C MET A 156 27.49 -12.14 -4.40
N TYR A 157 26.93 -10.99 -4.77
CA TYR A 157 25.94 -10.92 -5.84
C TYR A 157 26.57 -11.13 -7.22
N MET A 158 27.67 -10.45 -7.52
CA MET A 158 28.37 -10.54 -8.82
C MET A 158 28.98 -11.92 -9.08
N GLU A 159 29.41 -12.60 -8.03
CA GLU A 159 29.92 -13.97 -8.09
C GLU A 159 28.80 -15.03 -8.11
N GLU A 160 27.53 -14.61 -8.06
CA GLU A 160 26.35 -15.47 -7.96
C GLU A 160 26.46 -16.49 -6.81
N ASP A 161 26.98 -16.06 -5.64
CA ASP A 161 27.14 -16.93 -4.47
C ASP A 161 25.82 -17.63 -4.13
N GLU A 162 25.83 -18.96 -4.13
CA GLU A 162 24.62 -19.78 -4.09
C GLU A 162 23.76 -19.48 -2.85
N ASP A 163 24.40 -19.41 -1.67
CA ASP A 163 23.72 -19.18 -0.41
C ASP A 163 23.20 -17.74 -0.30
N TYR A 164 23.98 -16.77 -0.78
CA TYR A 164 23.58 -15.38 -0.85
C TYR A 164 22.36 -15.20 -1.77
N MET A 165 22.42 -15.71 -3.00
CA MET A 165 21.37 -15.59 -4.00
C MET A 165 20.10 -16.31 -3.56
N LYS A 166 20.22 -17.51 -2.98
CA LYS A 166 19.08 -18.23 -2.41
C LYS A 166 18.41 -17.45 -1.28
N ARG A 167 19.20 -16.87 -0.37
CA ARG A 167 18.65 -16.03 0.71
C ARG A 167 17.97 -14.78 0.15
N LEU A 168 18.61 -14.11 -0.80
CA LEU A 168 18.10 -12.89 -1.43
C LEU A 168 16.78 -13.14 -2.17
N TYR A 169 16.70 -14.24 -2.91
CA TYR A 169 15.47 -14.71 -3.55
C TYR A 169 14.36 -14.95 -2.52
N ASN A 170 14.64 -15.74 -1.47
CA ASN A 170 13.65 -16.08 -0.45
C ASN A 170 13.15 -14.83 0.30
N GLU A 171 14.03 -13.88 0.64
CA GLU A 171 13.62 -12.63 1.28
C GLU A 171 12.75 -11.77 0.34
N SER A 172 13.10 -11.70 -0.94
CA SER A 172 12.33 -10.97 -1.94
C SER A 172 10.96 -11.60 -2.19
N GLU A 173 10.88 -12.93 -2.28
CA GLU A 173 9.62 -13.66 -2.38
C GLU A 173 8.73 -13.41 -1.15
N LEU A 174 9.30 -13.43 0.05
CA LEU A 174 8.57 -13.15 1.29
C LEU A 174 8.01 -11.72 1.32
N VAL A 175 8.78 -10.74 0.86
CA VAL A 175 8.29 -9.36 0.72
C VAL A 175 7.08 -9.33 -0.21
N MET A 176 7.15 -9.95 -1.37
CA MET A 176 6.03 -9.97 -2.30
C MET A 176 4.81 -10.67 -1.72
N LEU A 177 4.98 -11.83 -1.08
CA LEU A 177 3.90 -12.61 -0.47
C LEU A 177 3.19 -11.86 0.66
N ASN A 178 3.92 -11.09 1.45
CA ASN A 178 3.38 -10.37 2.60
C ASN A 178 2.68 -9.06 2.23
N ASN A 179 2.86 -8.57 1.00
CA ASN A 179 2.31 -7.29 0.55
C ASN A 179 1.45 -7.42 -0.73
N SER A 180 1.14 -8.65 -1.18
CA SER A 180 0.24 -8.93 -2.32
C SER A 180 -1.23 -8.99 -1.93
#